data_AF-A0A3C1HAK7-F1
#
_entry.id   AF-A0A3C1HAK7-F1
#
_cell.length_a   1.000
_cell.length_b   1.000
_cell.length_c   1.000
_cell.angle_alpha   90.00
_cell.angle_beta   90.00
_cell.angle_gamma   90.00
#
_symmetry.space_group_name_H-M   'P 1'
#
loop_
_entity.id
_entity.type
_entity.pdbx_description
1 polymer ?
#
loop_
_entity_poly.entity_id
_entity_poly.type
_entity_poly.pdbx_seq_one_letter_code
_entity_poly.pdbx_strand_id
1 'polypeptide(L)'
;PQYGERWGRHWLDAAGYADSDGYTTDDTPRDYAYKYRDYVIRAHNTDKPFDRFILEQLAGDELVPRPHRNLPPEQLDLLVATGYLRMGADGTAGAPDQDAAR
;
A
#
# COMPACT_ATOMS: atom_id res chain seq x y z
N PRO A 1 21.90 4.04 -5.35
CA PRO A 1 20.44 4.12 -5.61
C PRO A 1 19.65 2.79 -5.53
N GLN A 2 20.23 1.68 -5.00
CA GLN A 2 19.56 0.36 -4.98
C GLN A 2 19.15 -0.10 -3.57
N TYR A 3 19.39 0.71 -2.54
CA TYR A 3 19.15 0.31 -1.15
C TYR A 3 17.65 0.13 -0.89
N GLY A 4 16.83 1.13 -1.22
CA GLY A 4 15.39 1.08 -1.00
C GLY A 4 14.66 0.05 -1.87
N GLU A 5 15.15 -0.26 -3.06
CA GLU A 5 14.60 -1.36 -3.87
C GLU A 5 14.87 -2.73 -3.24
N ARG A 6 16.06 -2.94 -2.68
CA ARG A 6 16.44 -4.20 -2.04
C ARG A 6 15.75 -4.38 -0.69
N TRP A 7 15.84 -3.39 0.20
CA TRP A 7 15.25 -3.47 1.54
C TRP A 7 13.74 -3.28 1.52
N GLY A 8 13.23 -2.39 0.66
CA GLY A 8 11.80 -2.18 0.49
C GLY A 8 11.08 -3.44 0.04
N ARG A 9 11.73 -4.34 -0.73
CA ARG A 9 11.17 -5.65 -1.07
C ARG A 9 10.81 -6.47 0.17
N HIS A 10 11.70 -6.56 1.15
CA HIS A 10 11.43 -7.29 2.39
C HIS A 10 10.23 -6.72 3.14
N TRP A 11 10.06 -5.39 3.13
CA TRP A 11 8.87 -4.76 3.70
C TRP A 11 7.60 -5.08 2.92
N LEU A 12 7.67 -5.01 1.58
CA LEU A 12 6.54 -5.28 0.70
C LEU A 12 6.06 -6.73 0.83
N ASP A 13 6.99 -7.68 0.97
CA ASP A 13 6.68 -9.08 1.25
C ASP A 13 5.93 -9.22 2.58
N ALA A 14 6.42 -8.55 3.64
CA ALA A 14 5.77 -8.58 4.96
C ALA A 14 4.39 -7.89 4.98
N ALA A 15 4.21 -6.85 4.16
CA ALA A 15 2.93 -6.15 4.02
C ALA A 15 1.91 -6.93 3.16
N GLY A 16 2.33 -7.99 2.45
CA GLY A 16 1.48 -8.72 1.52
C GLY A 16 1.21 -7.97 0.21
N TYR A 17 2.17 -7.15 -0.23
CA TYR A 17 2.03 -6.41 -1.48
C TYR A 17 1.87 -7.34 -2.69
N ALA A 18 0.86 -7.05 -3.50
CA ALA A 18 0.67 -7.65 -4.82
C ALA A 18 0.10 -6.59 -5.78
N ASP A 19 0.45 -6.71 -7.06
CA ASP A 19 -0.12 -5.88 -8.14
C ASP A 19 -1.53 -6.36 -8.55
N SER A 20 -2.03 -7.45 -7.95
CA SER A 20 -3.35 -8.03 -8.17
C SER A 20 -3.96 -8.53 -6.84
N ASP A 21 -5.26 -8.86 -6.84
CA ASP A 21 -5.95 -9.31 -5.62
C ASP A 21 -5.57 -10.73 -5.19
N GLY A 22 -5.16 -11.61 -6.11
CA GLY A 22 -4.64 -12.95 -5.82
C GLY A 22 -5.57 -13.90 -5.03
N TYR A 23 -6.82 -13.48 -4.77
CA TYR A 23 -7.78 -14.21 -3.93
C TYR A 23 -8.75 -15.05 -4.76
N THR A 24 -9.26 -14.50 -5.86
CA THR A 24 -10.17 -15.18 -6.80
C THR A 24 -9.41 -15.66 -8.03
N THR A 25 -10.00 -16.61 -8.76
CA THR A 25 -9.49 -17.12 -10.05
C THR A 25 -9.26 -16.01 -11.09
N ASP A 26 -10.01 -14.92 -10.99
CA ASP A 26 -9.95 -13.79 -11.92
C ASP A 26 -8.77 -12.83 -11.70
N ASP A 27 -7.89 -13.10 -10.70
CA ASP A 27 -6.63 -12.38 -10.39
C ASP A 27 -6.63 -10.89 -10.80
N THR A 28 -7.59 -10.14 -10.28
CA THR A 28 -7.89 -8.80 -10.79
C THR A 28 -6.76 -7.81 -10.50
N PRO A 29 -6.29 -7.01 -11.49
CA PRO A 29 -5.25 -6.02 -11.27
C PRO A 29 -5.64 -4.93 -10.27
N ARG A 30 -4.69 -4.55 -9.41
CA ARG A 30 -4.79 -3.40 -8.50
C ARG A 30 -4.14 -2.18 -9.14
N ASP A 31 -4.90 -1.44 -9.95
CA ASP A 31 -4.42 -0.33 -10.80
C ASP A 31 -3.51 0.69 -10.11
N TYR A 32 -3.67 0.91 -8.80
CA TYR A 32 -2.93 1.91 -8.04
C TYR A 32 -2.01 1.34 -6.95
N ALA A 33 -1.88 0.02 -6.82
CA ALA A 33 -1.04 -0.61 -5.80
C ALA A 33 0.41 -0.14 -5.87
N TYR A 34 0.95 0.01 -7.09
CA TYR A 34 2.32 0.46 -7.34
C TYR A 34 2.70 1.77 -6.65
N LYS A 35 1.74 2.64 -6.34
CA LYS A 35 1.99 3.88 -5.59
C LYS A 35 2.52 3.58 -4.19
N TYR A 36 1.96 2.56 -3.52
CA TYR A 36 2.42 2.12 -2.20
C TYR A 36 3.82 1.50 -2.27
N ARG A 37 4.10 0.68 -3.29
CA ARG A 37 5.46 0.16 -3.57
C ARG A 37 6.46 1.30 -3.70
N ASP A 38 6.15 2.29 -4.53
CA ASP A 38 7.07 3.39 -4.79
C ASP A 38 7.25 4.27 -3.53
N TYR A 39 6.21 4.43 -2.71
CA TYR A 39 6.30 5.08 -1.39
C TYR A 39 7.25 4.32 -0.46
N VAL A 40 7.14 3.00 -0.35
CA VAL A 40 8.03 2.17 0.50
C VAL A 40 9.48 2.30 0.04
N ILE A 41 9.73 2.22 -1.27
CA ILE A 41 11.07 2.38 -1.83
C ILE A 41 11.64 3.76 -1.53
N ARG A 42 10.83 4.83 -1.69
CA ARG A 42 11.24 6.21 -1.34
C ARG A 42 11.56 6.33 0.14
N ALA A 43 10.70 5.83 1.03
CA ALA A 43 10.89 5.91 2.47
C ALA A 43 12.20 5.26 2.93
N HIS A 44 12.56 4.11 2.35
CA HIS A 44 13.83 3.44 2.62
C HIS A 44 15.02 4.21 2.02
N ASN A 45 14.89 4.77 0.80
CA ASN A 45 15.96 5.55 0.18
C ASN A 45 16.26 6.87 0.90
N THR A 46 15.27 7.43 1.61
CA THR A 46 15.42 8.66 2.39
C THR A 46 15.75 8.42 3.86
N ASP A 47 16.01 7.17 4.26
CA ASP A 47 16.20 6.77 5.67
C ASP A 47 15.09 7.33 6.59
N LYS A 48 13.83 7.20 6.16
CA LYS A 48 12.69 7.70 6.94
C LYS A 48 12.70 7.04 8.32
N PRO A 49 12.61 7.81 9.43
CA PRO A 49 12.52 7.24 10.76
C PRO A 49 11.42 6.19 10.85
N PHE A 50 11.73 5.04 11.46
CA PHE A 50 10.84 3.89 11.45
C PHE A 50 9.50 4.18 12.12
N ASP A 51 9.51 4.91 13.24
CA ASP A 51 8.32 5.39 13.93
C ASP A 51 7.42 6.23 13.02
N ARG A 52 8.01 7.16 12.25
CA ARG A 52 7.29 7.96 11.26
C ARG A 52 6.75 7.09 10.13
N PHE A 53 7.55 6.16 9.62
CA PHE A 53 7.14 5.24 8.56
C PHE A 53 5.94 4.37 8.97
N ILE A 54 5.92 3.85 10.20
CA ILE A 54 4.78 3.10 10.73
C ILE A 54 3.56 4.02 10.94
N LEU A 55 3.75 5.21 11.53
CA LEU A 55 2.66 6.15 11.78
C LEU A 55 1.93 6.52 10.49
N GLU A 56 2.68 6.84 9.43
CA GLU A 56 2.09 7.19 8.13
C GLU A 56 1.32 6.03 7.49
N GLN A 57 1.71 4.79 7.75
CA GLN A 57 1.00 3.61 7.25
C GLN A 57 -0.30 3.32 8.00
N LEU A 58 -0.34 3.63 9.30
CA LEU A 58 -1.52 3.36 10.14
C LEU A 58 -2.52 4.52 10.17
N ALA A 59 -2.06 5.75 9.97
CA ALA A 59 -2.87 6.95 10.18
C ALA A 59 -2.47 8.12 9.26
N GLY A 60 -1.92 7.84 8.07
CA GLY A 60 -1.49 8.90 7.14
C GLY A 60 -2.64 9.81 6.69
N ASP A 61 -3.85 9.27 6.54
CA ASP A 61 -5.07 10.02 6.25
C ASP A 61 -5.47 10.99 7.37
N GLU A 62 -5.30 10.61 8.63
CA GLU A 62 -5.54 11.49 9.79
C GLU A 62 -4.50 12.63 9.89
N LEU A 63 -3.34 12.47 9.26
CA LEU A 63 -2.30 13.50 9.20
C LEU A 63 -2.54 14.54 8.09
N VAL A 64 -3.54 14.33 7.23
CA VAL A 64 -3.88 15.23 6.12
C VAL A 64 -5.10 16.07 6.46
N PRO A 65 -5.01 17.42 6.47
CA PRO A 65 -6.16 18.27 6.70
C PRO A 65 -7.22 18.11 5.60
N ARG A 66 -8.48 18.01 6.01
CA ARG A 66 -9.63 18.05 5.09
C ARG A 66 -9.93 19.49 4.65
N PRO A 67 -10.38 19.73 3.40
CA PRO A 67 -10.71 18.73 2.37
C PRO A 67 -9.48 18.26 1.56
N HIS A 68 -9.47 16.99 1.14
CA HIS A 68 -8.40 16.38 0.32
C HIS A 68 -8.45 16.87 -1.14
N ARG A 69 -8.13 18.14 -1.38
CA ARG A 69 -8.12 18.75 -2.72
C ARG A 69 -6.83 19.53 -2.92
N ASN A 70 -6.23 19.37 -4.10
CA ASN A 70 -4.97 20.05 -4.48
C ASN A 70 -3.87 19.88 -3.43
N LEU A 71 -3.74 18.66 -2.91
CA LEU A 71 -2.76 18.34 -1.89
C LEU A 71 -1.34 18.43 -2.45
N PRO A 72 -0.39 18.98 -1.67
CA PRO A 72 1.00 18.96 -2.08
C PRO A 72 1.54 17.51 -2.06
N PRO A 73 2.62 17.21 -2.81
CA PRO A 73 3.13 15.84 -2.95
C PRO A 73 3.40 15.11 -1.64
N GLU A 74 3.88 15.82 -0.62
CA GLU A 74 4.14 15.22 0.70
C GLU A 74 2.87 14.76 1.42
N GLN A 75 1.73 15.44 1.21
CA GLN A 75 0.45 15.03 1.79
C GLN A 75 -0.20 13.90 0.98
N LEU A 76 0.06 13.85 -0.33
CA LEU A 76 -0.34 12.69 -1.15
C LEU A 76 0.38 11.42 -0.70
N ASP A 77 1.66 11.51 -0.35
CA ASP A 77 2.42 10.36 0.17
C ASP A 77 1.83 9.82 1.47
N LEU A 78 1.24 10.66 2.33
CA LEU A 78 0.55 10.21 3.55
C LEU A 78 -0.73 9.41 3.23
N LEU A 79 -1.49 9.85 2.23
CA LEU A 79 -2.66 9.10 1.78
C LEU A 79 -2.26 7.77 1.14
N VAL A 80 -1.17 7.76 0.35
CA VAL A 80 -0.62 6.54 -0.25
C VAL A 80 -0.09 5.57 0.81
N ALA A 81 0.58 6.08 1.84
CA ALA A 81 1.11 5.28 2.95
C ALA A 81 0.01 4.50 3.67
N THR A 82 -1.14 5.14 3.90
CA THR A 82 -2.34 4.52 4.52
C THR A 82 -2.87 3.34 3.70
N GLY A 83 -2.51 3.26 2.41
CA GLY A 83 -2.76 2.10 1.55
C GLY A 83 -2.18 0.78 2.10
N TYR A 84 -1.26 0.82 3.06
CA TYR A 84 -0.79 -0.35 3.83
C TYR A 84 -1.95 -1.23 4.30
N LEU A 85 -3.03 -0.62 4.80
CA LEU A 85 -4.21 -1.31 5.33
C LEU A 85 -5.01 -2.07 4.25
N ARG A 86 -4.67 -1.89 2.97
CA ARG A 86 -5.28 -2.55 1.81
C ARG A 86 -4.37 -3.60 1.16
N MET A 87 -3.16 -3.81 1.66
CA MET A 87 -2.21 -4.74 1.04
C MET A 87 -2.59 -6.20 1.28
N GLY A 88 -3.12 -6.52 2.46
CA GLY A 88 -3.60 -7.86 2.78
C GLY A 88 -4.67 -8.39 1.81
N ALA A 89 -4.78 -9.71 1.72
CA ALA A 89 -5.83 -10.36 0.95
C ALA A 89 -7.21 -9.98 1.49
N ASP A 90 -8.06 -9.40 0.64
CA ASP A 90 -9.41 -8.99 0.98
C ASP A 90 -10.42 -9.86 0.21
N GLY A 91 -10.92 -10.90 0.87
CA GLY A 91 -11.92 -11.80 0.29
C GLY A 91 -13.33 -11.21 0.20
N THR A 92 -13.53 -9.97 0.67
CA THR A 92 -14.86 -9.31 0.63
C THR A 92 -15.03 -8.40 -0.58
N ALA A 93 -13.94 -8.05 -1.27
CA ALA A 93 -13.96 -7.16 -2.43
C ALA A 93 -14.40 -7.87 -3.73
N GLY A 94 -14.37 -9.20 -3.78
CA GLY A 94 -14.76 -10.01 -4.94
C GLY A 94 -16.22 -10.50 -4.87
N ALA A 95 -16.80 -10.81 -6.04
CA ALA A 95 -18.02 -11.61 -6.08
C ALA A 95 -17.75 -12.97 -5.42
N PRO A 96 -18.67 -13.53 -4.62
CA PRO A 96 -18.48 -14.85 -4.03
C PRO A 96 -18.23 -15.86 -5.14
N ASP A 97 -17.17 -16.66 -5.01
CA ASP A 97 -16.98 -17.84 -5.83
C ASP A 97 -18.11 -18.83 -5.51
N GLN A 98 -19.14 -18.82 -6.36
CA GLN A 98 -20.34 -19.65 -6.23
C GLN A 98 -20.04 -21.14 -6.39
N ASP A 99 -18.89 -21.50 -6.94
CA ASP A 99 -18.48 -22.88 -7.21
C ASP A 99 -17.52 -23.44 -6.15
N ALA A 100 -16.94 -22.62 -5.28
CA ALA A 100 -16.09 -23.07 -4.15
C ALA A 100 -16.83 -23.92 -3.11
N ALA A 101 -18.18 -23.87 -3.07
CA ALA A 101 -19.02 -24.56 -2.11
C ALA A 101 -19.63 -25.88 -2.63
N ARG A 102 -19.24 -26.36 -3.82
CA ARG A 102 -19.75 -27.61 -4.41
C ARG A 102 -18.81 -28.80 -4.27
#